data_AF-S9R046-F1
#
_entry.id   AF-S9R046-F1
#
_cell.length_a   1.000
_cell.length_b   1.000
_cell.length_c   1.000
_cell.angle_alpha   90.00
_cell.angle_beta   90.00
_cell.angle_gamma   90.00
#
_symmetry.space_group_name_H-M   'P 1'
#
loop_
_entity.id
_entity.type
_entity.pdbx_description
1 polymer ?
#
loop_
_entity_poly.entity_id
_entity_poly.type
_entity_poly.pdbx_seq_one_letter_code
_entity_poly.pdbx_strand_id
1 'polypeptide(L)'
;MDQATPPPLAPVLAEMRAAADLADVQEPPVLADLRQGRSPIALGSARSWFAVWDAVQGQLRDFSMHMILPAVRLYRDDSFPRTAVPRMIGGFILPNARFLAQFGFPELTRWAEAMAAADPRDPDLDAALATYGRYANRLNAWVFHHFPWDMADDWDFTPPPPAAPHAEAPQAPATRAGIAPTDTRITIAFPDLGLSVEAWLADTANPALVAEFRAALPFRVFIDHASVAGESMFAWSPLYSTTPPDVAERVCDAPPGRLRFSQNTGQKFTIQYGETHETIEVAVLGAVQDADLGTLREIGAQVRHATTVTKDLVWMEVSEA
;
A
#
# COMPACT_ATOMS: atom_id res chain seq x y z
N MET A 1 45.04 -3.95 2.41
CA MET A 1 43.92 -3.36 1.66
C MET A 1 43.07 -2.69 2.70
N ASP A 2 43.16 -1.36 2.81
CA ASP A 2 42.34 -0.60 3.78
C ASP A 2 40.88 -0.87 3.47
N GLN A 3 40.17 -1.56 4.37
CA GLN A 3 38.72 -1.63 4.29
C GLN A 3 38.21 -0.26 4.73
N ALA A 4 37.92 0.59 3.74
CA ALA A 4 37.27 1.87 3.99
C ALA A 4 36.03 1.64 4.86
N THR A 5 35.90 2.39 5.94
CA THR A 5 34.72 2.35 6.81
C THR A 5 33.48 2.60 5.97
N PRO A 6 32.42 1.76 6.08
CA PRO A 6 31.16 1.99 5.38
C PRO A 6 30.60 3.39 5.68
N PRO A 7 30.01 4.08 4.69
CA PRO A 7 29.38 5.37 4.94
C PRO A 7 28.16 5.20 5.87
N PRO A 8 27.89 6.16 6.78
CA PRO A 8 26.72 6.09 7.66
C PRO A 8 25.42 6.29 6.87
N LEU A 9 24.35 5.59 7.27
CA LEU A 9 23.04 5.72 6.61
C LEU A 9 22.22 6.94 7.02
N ALA A 10 22.48 7.53 8.19
CA ALA A 10 21.70 8.64 8.73
C ALA A 10 21.37 9.78 7.72
N PRO A 11 22.32 10.29 6.91
CA PRO A 11 22.02 11.35 5.94
C PRO A 11 21.08 10.89 4.82
N VAL A 12 21.24 9.64 4.36
CA VAL A 12 20.42 9.05 3.31
C VAL A 12 19.00 8.78 3.84
N LEU A 13 18.88 8.28 5.07
CA LEU A 13 17.60 8.11 5.74
C LEU A 13 16.85 9.44 5.90
N ALA A 14 17.53 10.51 6.28
CA ALA A 14 16.92 11.84 6.41
C ALA A 14 16.34 12.33 5.06
N GLU A 15 17.06 12.08 3.96
CA GLU A 15 16.58 12.40 2.61
C GLU A 15 15.36 11.55 2.20
N MET A 16 15.41 10.23 2.44
CA MET A 16 14.28 9.33 2.17
C MET A 16 13.02 9.79 2.93
N ARG A 17 13.16 10.20 4.20
CA ARG A 17 12.05 10.72 5.01
C ARG A 17 11.46 11.97 4.40
N ALA A 18 12.29 12.95 4.05
CA ALA A 18 11.83 14.18 3.40
C ALA A 18 11.08 13.89 2.08
N ALA A 19 11.57 12.96 1.27
CA ALA A 19 10.90 12.55 0.03
C ALA A 19 9.56 11.82 0.29
N ALA A 20 9.50 10.93 1.27
CA ALA A 20 8.27 10.25 1.68
C ALA A 20 7.23 11.23 2.21
N ASP A 21 7.63 12.17 3.07
CA ASP A 21 6.75 13.16 3.66
C ASP A 21 6.23 14.16 2.60
N LEU A 22 7.05 14.54 1.63
CA LEU A 22 6.59 15.34 0.49
C LEU A 22 5.58 14.56 -0.37
N ALA A 23 5.87 13.29 -0.65
CA ALA A 23 5.00 12.43 -1.45
C ALA A 23 3.68 12.07 -0.74
N ASP A 24 3.55 12.29 0.57
CA ASP A 24 2.26 12.14 1.27
C ASP A 24 1.26 13.24 0.88
N VAL A 25 1.74 14.44 0.54
CA VAL A 25 0.89 15.63 0.32
C VAL A 25 0.92 16.15 -1.12
N GLN A 26 1.92 15.76 -1.90
CA GLN A 26 2.15 16.29 -3.23
C GLN A 26 2.55 15.20 -4.22
N GLU A 27 1.93 15.22 -5.40
CA GLU A 27 2.32 14.34 -6.51
C GLU A 27 3.79 14.61 -6.89
N PRO A 28 4.66 13.58 -6.90
CA PRO A 28 6.02 13.71 -7.41
C PRO A 28 6.02 14.20 -8.86
N PRO A 29 6.79 15.24 -9.23
CA PRO A 29 6.77 15.82 -10.58
C PRO A 29 7.05 14.81 -11.70
N VAL A 30 7.92 13.84 -11.43
CA VAL A 30 8.23 12.75 -12.39
C VAL A 30 6.97 11.94 -12.76
N LEU A 31 6.06 11.70 -11.82
CA LEU A 31 4.81 10.98 -12.08
C LEU A 31 3.85 11.82 -12.92
N ALA A 32 3.71 13.10 -12.56
CA ALA A 32 2.89 14.05 -13.31
C ALA A 32 3.36 14.17 -14.78
N ASP A 33 4.67 14.21 -15.00
CA ASP A 33 5.24 14.29 -16.36
C ASP A 33 5.10 12.96 -17.13
N LEU A 34 5.26 11.81 -16.48
CA LEU A 34 5.05 10.50 -17.12
C LEU A 34 3.60 10.34 -17.59
N ARG A 35 2.62 10.57 -16.71
CA ARG A 35 1.19 10.39 -17.04
C ARG A 35 0.65 11.42 -18.03
N GLN A 36 1.37 12.52 -18.24
CA GLN A 36 1.00 13.59 -19.19
C GLN A 36 1.85 13.54 -20.47
N GLY A 37 2.67 12.49 -20.65
CA GLY A 37 3.52 12.31 -21.83
C GLY A 37 4.58 13.40 -22.02
N ARG A 38 4.95 14.10 -20.93
CA ARG A 38 5.95 15.18 -20.92
C ARG A 38 7.33 14.73 -20.44
N SER A 39 7.47 13.46 -20.07
CA SER A 39 8.75 12.94 -19.57
C SER A 39 9.89 13.28 -20.56
N PRO A 40 10.99 13.88 -20.08
CA PRO A 40 12.16 14.15 -20.93
C PRO A 40 12.85 12.86 -21.39
N ILE A 41 12.42 11.72 -20.83
CA ILE A 41 12.95 10.40 -21.12
C ILE A 41 12.19 9.84 -22.32
N ALA A 42 12.85 9.79 -23.47
CA ALA A 42 12.31 9.29 -24.73
C ALA A 42 12.23 7.75 -24.80
N LEU A 43 11.73 7.11 -23.74
CA LEU A 43 11.38 5.69 -23.74
C LEU A 43 9.95 5.49 -24.26
N GLY A 44 9.66 4.29 -24.76
CA GLY A 44 8.34 3.92 -25.29
C GLY A 44 8.39 3.55 -26.78
N SER A 45 8.02 2.31 -27.08
CA SER A 45 7.87 1.84 -28.46
C SER A 45 6.83 2.66 -29.21
N ALA A 46 7.10 2.94 -30.49
CA ALA A 46 6.21 3.74 -31.35
C ALA A 46 5.84 5.13 -30.77
N ARG A 47 6.69 5.71 -29.90
CA ARG A 47 6.44 7.00 -29.22
C ARG A 47 5.20 6.99 -28.32
N SER A 48 4.80 5.83 -27.82
CA SER A 48 3.71 5.72 -26.85
C SER A 48 4.21 5.93 -25.43
N TRP A 49 3.72 6.98 -24.77
CA TRP A 49 3.97 7.21 -23.34
C TRP A 49 3.14 6.28 -22.44
N PHE A 50 2.00 5.78 -22.93
CA PHE A 50 1.12 4.89 -22.17
C PHE A 50 1.81 3.59 -21.77
N ALA A 51 2.56 2.96 -22.68
CA ALA A 51 3.31 1.73 -22.38
C ALA A 51 4.39 1.95 -21.29
N VAL A 52 4.95 3.16 -21.21
CA VAL A 52 5.89 3.53 -20.15
C VAL A 52 5.14 3.70 -18.82
N TRP A 53 3.98 4.37 -18.84
CA TRP A 53 3.13 4.55 -17.67
C TRP A 53 2.65 3.22 -17.08
N ASP A 54 2.18 2.30 -17.92
CA ASP A 54 1.82 0.92 -17.56
C ASP A 54 2.99 0.16 -16.93
N ALA A 55 4.18 0.21 -17.55
CA ALA A 55 5.37 -0.42 -17.01
C ALA A 55 5.75 0.13 -15.63
N VAL A 56 5.70 1.46 -15.44
CA VAL A 56 6.00 2.10 -14.16
C VAL A 56 4.96 1.74 -13.10
N GLN A 57 3.66 1.68 -13.45
CA GLN A 57 2.60 1.27 -12.54
C GLN A 57 2.80 -0.15 -12.03
N GLY A 58 2.97 -1.10 -12.95
CA GLY A 58 3.15 -2.51 -12.59
C GLY A 58 4.42 -2.70 -11.75
N GLN A 59 5.50 -2.05 -12.16
CA GLN A 59 6.78 -2.16 -11.47
C GLN A 59 6.77 -1.54 -10.08
N LEU A 60 6.18 -0.35 -9.87
CA LEU A 60 6.14 0.27 -8.54
C LEU A 60 5.29 -0.55 -7.55
N ARG A 61 4.20 -1.15 -8.04
CA ARG A 61 3.41 -2.09 -7.25
C ARG A 61 4.26 -3.27 -6.78
N ASP A 62 4.93 -3.95 -7.71
CA ASP A 62 5.71 -5.14 -7.35
C ASP A 62 6.97 -4.79 -6.55
N PHE A 63 7.57 -3.64 -6.83
CA PHE A 63 8.74 -3.14 -6.11
C PHE A 63 8.43 -2.89 -4.63
N SER A 64 7.34 -2.19 -4.36
CA SER A 64 6.91 -1.88 -2.98
C SER A 64 6.44 -3.14 -2.23
N MET A 65 5.58 -3.95 -2.85
CA MET A 65 4.87 -5.05 -2.18
C MET A 65 5.64 -6.36 -2.17
N HIS A 66 6.29 -6.72 -3.28
CA HIS A 66 6.85 -8.05 -3.49
C HIS A 66 8.38 -8.08 -3.36
N MET A 67 9.03 -6.93 -3.23
CA MET A 67 10.49 -6.85 -3.10
C MET A 67 10.92 -6.20 -1.79
N ILE A 68 10.52 -4.94 -1.55
CA ILE A 68 10.97 -4.21 -0.35
C ILE A 68 10.33 -4.78 0.91
N LEU A 69 9.02 -5.00 0.91
CA LEU A 69 8.32 -5.49 2.09
C LEU A 69 8.84 -6.86 2.58
N PRO A 70 9.01 -7.89 1.73
CA PRO A 70 9.67 -9.13 2.13
C PRO A 70 11.10 -8.91 2.65
N ALA A 71 11.86 -7.98 2.06
CA ALA A 71 13.20 -7.67 2.52
C ALA A 71 13.20 -7.04 3.93
N VAL A 72 12.25 -6.17 4.24
CA VAL A 72 12.07 -5.61 5.59
C VAL A 72 11.70 -6.70 6.58
N ARG A 73 10.81 -7.64 6.21
CA ARG A 73 10.45 -8.79 7.05
C ARG A 73 11.64 -9.70 7.32
N LEU A 74 12.38 -10.07 6.28
CA LEU A 74 13.61 -10.87 6.42
C LEU A 74 14.62 -10.15 7.30
N TYR A 75 14.79 -8.84 7.12
CA TYR A 75 15.66 -8.06 8.00
C TYR A 75 15.17 -8.09 9.45
N ARG A 76 13.87 -8.03 9.74
CA ARG A 76 13.35 -8.05 11.12
C ARG A 76 13.30 -9.45 11.74
N ASP A 77 13.49 -10.50 10.96
CA ASP A 77 13.62 -11.86 11.47
C ASP A 77 15.01 -12.09 12.07
N ASP A 78 15.06 -12.37 13.37
CA ASP A 78 16.32 -12.62 14.10
C ASP A 78 17.08 -13.84 13.59
N SER A 79 16.41 -14.77 12.90
CA SER A 79 17.06 -15.93 12.28
C SER A 79 17.76 -15.59 10.96
N PHE A 80 17.46 -14.44 10.35
CA PHE A 80 18.07 -14.03 9.10
C PHE A 80 19.48 -13.43 9.32
N PRO A 81 20.53 -13.95 8.66
CA PRO A 81 21.88 -13.45 8.86
C PRO A 81 22.03 -12.01 8.37
N ARG A 82 22.37 -11.09 9.28
CA ARG A 82 22.65 -9.67 8.95
C ARG A 82 23.69 -9.53 7.83
N THR A 83 24.69 -10.40 7.81
CA THR A 83 25.74 -10.44 6.76
C THR A 83 25.21 -10.74 5.36
N ALA A 84 23.99 -11.29 5.22
CA ALA A 84 23.34 -11.54 3.94
C ALA A 84 22.58 -10.32 3.40
N VAL A 85 22.33 -9.28 4.22
CA VAL A 85 21.51 -8.12 3.84
C VAL A 85 22.04 -7.39 2.59
N PRO A 86 23.35 -7.10 2.44
CA PRO A 86 23.87 -6.50 1.21
C PRO A 86 23.56 -7.32 -0.04
N ARG A 87 23.62 -8.66 0.06
CA ARG A 87 23.31 -9.55 -1.07
C ARG A 87 21.82 -9.59 -1.37
N MET A 88 20.97 -9.53 -0.35
CA MET A 88 19.52 -9.42 -0.51
C MET A 88 19.17 -8.11 -1.25
N ILE A 89 19.69 -6.98 -0.80
CA ILE A 89 19.46 -5.68 -1.45
C ILE A 89 20.00 -5.69 -2.88
N GLY A 90 21.24 -6.14 -3.08
CA GLY A 90 21.87 -6.19 -4.40
C GLY A 90 21.21 -7.15 -5.39
N GLY A 91 20.60 -8.23 -4.91
CA GLY A 91 19.96 -9.25 -5.75
C GLY A 91 18.50 -8.95 -6.09
N PHE A 92 17.73 -8.39 -5.15
CA PHE A 92 16.28 -8.22 -5.31
C PHE A 92 15.86 -6.76 -5.49
N ILE A 93 16.40 -5.84 -4.70
CA ILE A 93 15.97 -4.45 -4.69
C ILE A 93 16.69 -3.65 -5.78
N LEU A 94 18.02 -3.73 -5.82
CA LEU A 94 18.85 -2.87 -6.67
C LEU A 94 18.58 -3.03 -8.18
N PRO A 95 18.38 -4.24 -8.75
CA PRO A 95 18.07 -4.37 -10.18
C PRO A 95 16.78 -3.65 -10.57
N ASN A 96 15.76 -3.73 -9.71
CA ASN A 96 14.46 -3.11 -9.94
C ASN A 96 14.51 -1.60 -9.70
N ALA A 97 15.28 -1.13 -8.72
CA ALA A 97 15.55 0.29 -8.53
C ALA A 97 16.26 0.91 -9.75
N ARG A 98 17.21 0.18 -10.37
CA ARG A 98 17.89 0.60 -11.59
C ARG A 98 16.97 0.62 -12.81
N PHE A 99 16.08 -0.36 -12.89
CA PHE A 99 15.04 -0.36 -13.89
C PHE A 99 14.09 0.84 -13.72
N LEU A 100 13.70 1.21 -12.51
CA LEU A 100 12.90 2.42 -12.27
C LEU A 100 13.70 3.71 -12.54
N ALA A 101 15.01 3.74 -12.26
CA ALA A 101 15.84 4.91 -12.52
C ALA A 101 15.82 5.37 -13.99
N GLN A 102 15.69 4.43 -14.94
CA GLN A 102 15.56 4.78 -16.36
C GLN A 102 14.27 5.55 -16.68
N PHE A 103 13.27 5.50 -15.82
CA PHE A 103 11.99 6.21 -15.93
C PHE A 103 11.91 7.48 -15.07
N GLY A 104 13.03 7.88 -14.46
CA GLY A 104 13.13 9.17 -13.75
C GLY A 104 13.14 9.06 -12.23
N PHE A 105 13.40 7.87 -11.67
CA PHE A 105 13.55 7.66 -10.22
C PHE A 105 15.00 7.31 -9.82
N PRO A 106 16.01 8.14 -10.15
CA PRO A 106 17.41 7.81 -9.86
C PRO A 106 17.71 7.70 -8.36
N GLU A 107 16.94 8.39 -7.51
CA GLU A 107 17.05 8.33 -6.06
C GLU A 107 16.86 6.92 -5.52
N LEU A 108 15.95 6.13 -6.11
CA LEU A 108 15.70 4.74 -5.71
C LEU A 108 16.98 3.90 -5.82
N THR A 109 17.70 4.05 -6.93
CA THR A 109 18.98 3.34 -7.14
C THR A 109 20.02 3.77 -6.13
N ARG A 110 20.24 5.08 -5.99
CA ARG A 110 21.26 5.62 -5.08
C ARG A 110 21.03 5.20 -3.63
N TRP A 111 19.77 5.24 -3.20
CA TRP A 111 19.36 4.80 -1.87
C TRP A 111 19.57 3.30 -1.64
N ALA A 112 19.21 2.46 -2.62
CA ALA A 112 19.47 1.03 -2.55
C ALA A 112 20.99 0.72 -2.52
N GLU A 113 21.79 1.45 -3.28
CA GLU A 113 23.26 1.33 -3.27
C GLU A 113 23.86 1.73 -1.92
N ALA A 114 23.36 2.82 -1.31
CA ALA A 114 23.78 3.24 0.02
C ALA A 114 23.45 2.17 1.07
N MET A 115 22.22 1.62 1.08
CA MET A 115 21.84 0.55 2.00
C MET A 115 22.63 -0.75 1.77
N ALA A 116 22.96 -1.08 0.53
CA ALA A 116 23.79 -2.25 0.22
C ALA A 116 25.25 -2.08 0.66
N ALA A 117 25.77 -0.84 0.69
CA ALA A 117 27.14 -0.53 1.08
C ALA A 117 27.33 -0.30 2.59
N ALA A 118 26.25 -0.08 3.34
CA ALA A 118 26.29 0.18 4.78
C ALA A 118 26.78 -1.02 5.60
N ASP A 119 27.25 -0.77 6.83
CA ASP A 119 27.44 -1.85 7.81
C ASP A 119 26.08 -2.52 8.07
N PRO A 120 25.94 -3.85 7.95
CA PRO A 120 24.67 -4.52 8.24
C PRO A 120 24.17 -4.38 9.69
N ARG A 121 25.00 -3.81 10.58
CA ARG A 121 24.68 -3.47 11.97
C ARG A 121 24.44 -1.97 12.18
N ASP A 122 24.43 -1.18 11.11
CA ASP A 122 24.07 0.24 11.18
C ASP A 122 22.68 0.35 11.82
N PRO A 123 22.53 1.11 12.93
CA PRO A 123 21.26 1.20 13.64
C PRO A 123 20.13 1.82 12.80
N ASP A 124 20.46 2.56 11.74
CA ASP A 124 19.49 3.21 10.87
C ASP A 124 18.99 2.32 9.74
N LEU A 125 19.55 1.12 9.56
CA LEU A 125 19.24 0.25 8.42
C LEU A 125 17.78 -0.25 8.42
N ASP A 126 17.20 -0.55 9.59
CA ASP A 126 15.77 -0.91 9.69
C ASP A 126 14.89 0.25 9.21
N ALA A 127 15.16 1.43 9.76
CA ALA A 127 14.41 2.64 9.45
C ALA A 127 14.59 3.05 7.98
N ALA A 128 15.77 2.85 7.39
CA ALA A 128 16.03 3.07 5.97
C ALA A 128 15.20 2.14 5.09
N LEU A 129 15.21 0.82 5.36
CA LEU A 129 14.41 -0.15 4.61
C LEU A 129 12.90 0.16 4.69
N ALA A 130 12.39 0.44 5.90
CA ALA A 130 10.99 0.77 6.11
C ALA A 130 10.59 2.09 5.42
N THR A 131 11.42 3.14 5.54
CA THR A 131 11.18 4.44 4.88
C THR A 131 11.24 4.33 3.36
N TYR A 132 12.17 3.52 2.85
CA TYR A 132 12.26 3.22 1.42
C TYR A 132 11.00 2.53 0.90
N GLY A 133 10.47 1.56 1.66
CA GLY A 133 9.20 0.92 1.38
C GLY A 133 8.00 1.88 1.45
N ARG A 134 7.95 2.76 2.45
CA ARG A 134 6.92 3.81 2.58
C ARG A 134 6.93 4.76 1.37
N TYR A 135 8.11 5.23 0.95
CA TYR A 135 8.21 6.08 -0.25
C TYR A 135 7.73 5.35 -1.51
N ALA A 136 8.17 4.10 -1.73
CA ALA A 136 7.72 3.31 -2.88
C ALA A 136 6.19 3.08 -2.87
N ASN A 137 5.60 2.87 -1.69
CA ASN A 137 4.15 2.81 -1.50
C ASN A 137 3.47 4.14 -1.90
N ARG A 138 4.05 5.30 -1.57
CA ARG A 138 3.51 6.60 -1.99
C ARG A 138 3.58 6.82 -3.48
N LEU A 139 4.71 6.49 -4.10
CA LEU A 139 4.82 6.52 -5.56
C LEU A 139 3.72 5.66 -6.20
N ASN A 140 3.53 4.45 -5.68
CA ASN A 140 2.48 3.54 -6.17
C ASN A 140 1.07 4.11 -5.94
N ALA A 141 0.82 4.80 -4.83
CA ALA A 141 -0.47 5.45 -4.58
C ALA A 141 -0.80 6.49 -5.66
N TRP A 142 0.14 7.40 -5.97
CA TRP A 142 -0.04 8.41 -7.01
C TRP A 142 -0.23 7.80 -8.39
N VAL A 143 0.57 6.78 -8.72
CA VAL A 143 0.45 6.10 -10.03
C VAL A 143 -0.87 5.35 -10.14
N PHE A 144 -1.31 4.67 -9.07
CA PHE A 144 -2.58 3.96 -9.05
C PHE A 144 -3.76 4.90 -9.24
N HIS A 145 -3.83 6.00 -8.47
CA HIS A 145 -4.93 6.96 -8.54
C HIS A 145 -5.10 7.54 -9.95
N HIS A 146 -3.98 7.95 -10.56
CA HIS A 146 -4.00 8.56 -11.89
C HIS A 146 -3.95 7.56 -13.05
N PHE A 147 -3.94 6.25 -12.78
CA PHE A 147 -4.03 5.27 -13.84
C PHE A 147 -5.40 5.37 -14.55
N PRO A 148 -5.47 5.28 -15.88
CA PRO A 148 -6.72 5.43 -16.64
C PRO A 148 -7.60 4.18 -16.54
N TRP A 149 -8.15 3.91 -15.34
CA TRP A 149 -9.01 2.75 -15.07
C TRP A 149 -10.31 2.73 -15.88
N ASP A 150 -10.77 3.88 -16.36
CA ASP A 150 -11.92 4.05 -17.24
C ASP A 150 -11.77 3.34 -18.60
N MET A 151 -10.55 3.02 -19.03
CA MET A 151 -10.34 2.19 -20.24
C MET A 151 -10.97 0.80 -20.10
N ALA A 152 -11.19 0.31 -18.88
CA ALA A 152 -11.81 -0.99 -18.64
C ALA A 152 -13.33 -0.97 -18.89
N ASP A 153 -13.98 0.19 -18.98
CA ASP A 153 -15.43 0.29 -19.20
C ASP A 153 -15.85 -0.29 -20.56
N ASP A 154 -14.92 -0.40 -21.51
CA ASP A 154 -15.14 -1.04 -22.82
C ASP A 154 -14.76 -2.53 -22.84
N TRP A 155 -14.25 -3.08 -21.72
CA TRP A 155 -13.64 -4.41 -21.63
C TRP A 155 -14.40 -5.34 -20.67
N ASP A 156 -15.71 -5.39 -20.82
CA ASP A 156 -16.56 -6.31 -20.08
C ASP A 156 -16.15 -7.78 -20.34
N PHE A 157 -16.07 -8.56 -19.25
CA PHE A 157 -16.02 -10.00 -19.36
C PHE A 157 -17.44 -10.56 -19.33
N THR A 158 -17.73 -11.52 -20.20
CA THR A 158 -18.94 -12.34 -20.05
C THR A 158 -18.79 -13.11 -18.73
N PRO A 159 -19.72 -12.95 -17.76
CA PRO A 159 -19.66 -13.73 -16.53
C PRO A 159 -19.61 -15.22 -16.90
N PRO A 160 -18.72 -16.01 -16.28
CA PRO A 160 -18.77 -17.44 -16.50
C PRO A 160 -20.18 -17.93 -16.15
N PRO A 161 -20.75 -18.89 -16.91
CA PRO A 161 -21.98 -19.55 -16.46
C PRO A 161 -21.75 -20.01 -15.01
N PRO A 162 -22.79 -19.97 -14.14
CA PRO A 162 -22.65 -20.39 -12.75
C PRO A 162 -21.90 -21.72 -12.73
N ALA A 163 -20.68 -21.69 -12.19
CA ALA A 163 -19.77 -22.79 -12.35
C ALA A 163 -20.46 -24.05 -11.80
N ALA A 164 -20.47 -25.15 -12.57
CA ALA A 164 -20.41 -26.45 -11.91
C ALA A 164 -19.23 -26.33 -10.96
N PRO A 165 -19.41 -26.59 -9.65
CA PRO A 165 -18.46 -26.18 -8.62
C PRO A 165 -17.09 -26.57 -9.14
N HIS A 166 -16.24 -25.56 -9.44
CA HIS A 166 -14.82 -25.82 -9.58
C HIS A 166 -14.50 -26.73 -8.41
N ALA A 167 -13.80 -27.85 -8.63
CA ALA A 167 -13.39 -28.70 -7.52
C ALA A 167 -12.59 -27.79 -6.59
N GLU A 168 -13.29 -27.22 -5.63
CA GLU A 168 -12.78 -26.21 -4.75
C GLU A 168 -11.68 -26.97 -4.05
N ALA A 169 -10.43 -26.49 -4.21
CA ALA A 169 -9.42 -26.83 -3.23
C ALA A 169 -10.13 -26.67 -1.88
N PRO A 170 -10.23 -27.75 -1.07
CA PRO A 170 -11.25 -27.90 -0.04
C PRO A 170 -11.42 -26.57 0.66
N GLN A 171 -12.58 -25.92 0.45
CA GLN A 171 -12.81 -24.59 1.02
C GLN A 171 -12.54 -24.72 2.50
N ALA A 172 -11.49 -24.06 2.98
CA ALA A 172 -11.33 -23.84 4.40
C ALA A 172 -12.67 -23.23 4.86
N PRO A 173 -13.26 -23.73 5.97
CA PRO A 173 -14.54 -23.23 6.45
C PRO A 173 -14.46 -21.70 6.55
N ALA A 174 -15.51 -21.01 6.12
CA ALA A 174 -15.56 -19.54 6.08
C ALA A 174 -14.97 -18.94 7.37
N THR A 175 -13.82 -18.28 7.26
CA THR A 175 -13.05 -17.74 8.40
C THR A 175 -13.51 -16.32 8.73
N ARG A 176 -14.83 -16.08 8.75
CA ARG A 176 -15.33 -14.78 9.23
C ARG A 176 -14.82 -14.61 10.66
N ALA A 177 -14.05 -13.56 10.89
CA ALA A 177 -13.52 -13.33 12.22
C ALA A 177 -14.66 -12.93 13.16
N GLY A 178 -14.82 -13.69 14.24
CA GLY A 178 -15.76 -13.41 15.33
C GLY A 178 -15.27 -12.29 16.24
N ILE A 179 -15.09 -11.09 15.69
CA ILE A 179 -14.69 -9.90 16.45
C ILE A 179 -15.92 -9.20 17.06
N ALA A 180 -15.72 -8.63 18.25
CA ALA A 180 -16.75 -7.84 18.94
C ALA A 180 -16.33 -6.36 19.01
N PRO A 181 -17.29 -5.42 19.04
CA PRO A 181 -17.01 -4.02 19.27
C PRO A 181 -16.21 -3.78 20.54
N THR A 182 -15.31 -2.78 20.48
CA THR A 182 -14.42 -2.40 21.59
C THR A 182 -14.63 -0.93 21.96
N ASP A 183 -13.98 -0.49 23.03
CA ASP A 183 -13.99 0.91 23.46
C ASP A 183 -12.95 1.77 22.72
N THR A 184 -12.03 1.14 21.98
CA THR A 184 -11.05 1.85 21.17
C THR A 184 -11.73 2.36 19.89
N ARG A 185 -11.98 3.67 19.81
CA ARG A 185 -12.73 4.31 18.72
C ARG A 185 -11.86 5.22 17.86
N ILE A 186 -12.22 5.32 16.58
CA ILE A 186 -11.63 6.25 15.62
C ILE A 186 -12.71 6.92 14.78
N THR A 187 -12.45 8.15 14.38
CA THR A 187 -13.21 8.86 13.36
C THR A 187 -12.46 8.76 12.03
N ILE A 188 -13.19 8.44 10.96
CA ILE A 188 -12.68 8.43 9.59
C ILE A 188 -13.45 9.50 8.82
N ALA A 189 -12.81 10.64 8.57
CA ALA A 189 -13.41 11.79 7.90
C ALA A 189 -12.94 11.92 6.46
N PHE A 190 -13.84 12.39 5.59
CA PHE A 190 -13.60 12.69 4.18
C PHE A 190 -13.97 14.15 3.92
N PRO A 191 -13.07 15.11 4.24
CA PRO A 191 -13.40 16.54 4.24
C PRO A 191 -13.91 17.05 2.88
N ASP A 192 -13.36 16.55 1.78
CA ASP A 192 -13.75 16.93 0.43
C ASP A 192 -15.20 16.52 0.09
N LEU A 193 -15.72 15.50 0.79
CA LEU A 193 -17.07 15.00 0.63
C LEU A 193 -18.03 15.56 1.70
N GLY A 194 -17.50 16.16 2.78
CA GLY A 194 -18.30 16.57 3.94
C GLY A 194 -18.92 15.38 4.70
N LEU A 195 -18.32 14.19 4.60
CA LEU A 195 -18.81 12.95 5.21
C LEU A 195 -17.80 12.39 6.22
N SER A 196 -18.29 11.68 7.22
CA SER A 196 -17.46 10.95 8.18
C SER A 196 -18.17 9.69 8.66
N VAL A 197 -17.41 8.71 9.14
CA VAL A 197 -17.92 7.51 9.79
C VAL A 197 -17.15 7.23 11.06
N GLU A 198 -17.83 6.65 12.04
CA GLU A 198 -17.22 6.20 13.28
C GLU A 198 -16.89 4.71 13.18
N ALA A 199 -15.76 4.32 13.77
CA ALA A 199 -15.32 2.93 13.80
C ALA A 199 -14.75 2.55 15.17
N TRP A 200 -14.67 1.25 15.41
CA TRP A 200 -13.97 0.67 16.55
C TRP A 200 -12.83 -0.23 16.05
N LEU A 201 -11.76 -0.32 16.83
CA LEU A 201 -10.57 -1.13 16.52
C LEU A 201 -10.60 -2.46 17.27
N ALA A 202 -10.22 -3.55 16.60
CA ALA A 202 -10.24 -4.90 17.17
C ALA A 202 -9.02 -5.17 18.07
N ASP A 203 -8.85 -4.36 19.14
CA ASP A 203 -7.71 -4.43 20.07
C ASP A 203 -7.56 -5.78 20.79
N THR A 204 -8.65 -6.51 20.99
CA THR A 204 -8.64 -7.88 21.53
C THR A 204 -8.24 -8.94 20.51
N ALA A 205 -8.47 -8.69 19.22
CA ALA A 205 -8.21 -9.65 18.15
C ALA A 205 -6.82 -9.50 17.53
N ASN A 206 -6.30 -8.27 17.44
CA ASN A 206 -4.97 -7.97 16.91
C ASN A 206 -4.30 -6.83 17.71
N PRO A 207 -3.99 -7.02 19.00
CA PRO A 207 -3.52 -5.96 19.90
C PRO A 207 -2.27 -5.24 19.42
N ALA A 208 -1.29 -5.98 18.90
CA ALA A 208 -0.02 -5.41 18.45
C ALA A 208 -0.18 -4.53 17.21
N LEU A 209 -0.94 -5.00 16.22
CA LEU A 209 -1.26 -4.23 15.01
C LEU A 209 -2.10 -2.99 15.34
N VAL A 210 -3.09 -3.12 16.23
CA VAL A 210 -3.91 -1.97 16.66
C VAL A 210 -3.05 -0.95 17.40
N ALA A 211 -2.12 -1.37 18.25
CA ALA A 211 -1.20 -0.48 18.93
C ALA A 211 -0.31 0.31 17.94
N GLU A 212 0.23 -0.37 16.92
CA GLU A 212 1.00 0.28 15.85
C GLU A 212 0.15 1.26 15.02
N PHE A 213 -1.09 0.87 14.68
CA PHE A 213 -2.01 1.73 13.96
C PHE A 213 -2.35 2.98 14.75
N ARG A 214 -2.64 2.85 16.05
CA ARG A 214 -2.90 3.99 16.95
C ARG A 214 -1.69 4.90 17.10
N ALA A 215 -0.49 4.33 17.19
CA ALA A 215 0.73 5.13 17.25
C ALA A 215 0.98 5.97 15.97
N ALA A 216 0.35 5.60 14.85
CA ALA A 216 0.39 6.36 13.61
C ALA A 216 -0.73 7.42 13.50
N LEU A 217 -1.69 7.46 14.43
CA LEU A 217 -2.76 8.46 14.45
C LEU A 217 -2.27 9.80 15.07
N PRO A 218 -2.83 10.94 14.63
CA PRO A 218 -3.70 11.09 13.46
C PRO A 218 -2.90 11.05 12.16
N PHE A 219 -3.54 10.65 11.06
CA PHE A 219 -2.95 10.76 9.72
C PHE A 219 -3.95 11.18 8.66
N ARG A 220 -3.41 11.74 7.57
CA ARG A 220 -4.14 12.16 6.38
C ARG A 220 -3.53 11.52 5.14
N VAL A 221 -4.34 10.86 4.33
CA VAL A 221 -3.93 10.17 3.08
C VAL A 221 -5.07 10.26 2.08
N PHE A 222 -4.79 10.31 0.78
CA PHE A 222 -5.85 10.13 -0.21
C PHE A 222 -6.25 8.65 -0.31
N ILE A 223 -7.52 8.40 -0.60
CA ILE A 223 -8.10 7.07 -0.69
C ILE A 223 -8.47 6.74 -2.15
N ASP A 224 -8.30 5.48 -2.53
CA ASP A 224 -8.66 4.95 -3.83
C ASP A 224 -9.70 3.83 -3.71
N HIS A 225 -10.41 3.59 -4.81
CA HIS A 225 -11.27 2.43 -4.97
C HIS A 225 -10.51 1.22 -5.50
N ALA A 226 -10.87 0.02 -5.03
CA ALA A 226 -10.27 -1.21 -5.51
C ALA A 226 -10.79 -1.62 -6.89
N SER A 227 -9.93 -1.54 -7.91
CA SER A 227 -10.26 -1.94 -9.29
C SER A 227 -10.46 -3.45 -9.51
N VAL A 228 -10.16 -4.30 -8.52
CA VAL A 228 -10.19 -5.77 -8.64
C VAL A 228 -11.06 -6.43 -7.57
N ALA A 229 -10.93 -6.00 -6.32
CA ALA A 229 -11.49 -6.74 -5.18
C ALA A 229 -13.03 -6.63 -5.06
N GLY A 230 -13.65 -5.63 -5.70
CA GLY A 230 -15.08 -5.32 -5.58
C GLY A 230 -15.33 -4.04 -4.80
N GLU A 231 -16.36 -4.02 -3.96
CA GLU A 231 -16.81 -2.86 -3.18
C GLU A 231 -15.93 -2.63 -1.94
N SER A 232 -14.67 -2.25 -2.20
CA SER A 232 -13.67 -1.91 -1.20
C SER A 232 -12.93 -0.63 -1.58
N MET A 233 -12.57 0.15 -0.58
CA MET A 233 -11.66 1.29 -0.71
C MET A 233 -10.38 1.01 0.06
N PHE A 234 -9.26 1.60 -0.35
CA PHE A 234 -8.02 1.54 0.40
C PHE A 234 -7.19 2.80 0.24
N ALA A 235 -6.38 3.07 1.24
CA ALA A 235 -5.30 4.03 1.16
C ALA A 235 -4.01 3.35 1.58
N TRP A 236 -2.91 3.65 0.89
CA TRP A 236 -1.60 3.36 1.48
C TRP A 236 -1.51 4.12 2.81
N SER A 237 -1.09 3.45 3.88
CA SER A 237 -0.98 4.04 5.22
C SER A 237 0.42 4.60 5.47
N PRO A 238 0.59 5.65 6.30
CA PRO A 238 1.92 6.05 6.76
C PRO A 238 2.59 4.97 7.64
N LEU A 239 1.82 4.03 8.18
CA LEU A 239 2.32 2.88 8.93
C LEU A 239 3.04 1.88 8.00
N TYR A 240 4.21 1.42 8.42
CA TYR A 240 4.96 0.33 7.78
C TYR A 240 5.20 -0.83 8.75
N SER A 241 4.18 -1.68 8.90
CA SER A 241 4.12 -2.77 9.87
C SER A 241 4.54 -4.11 9.27
N THR A 242 5.31 -4.89 10.05
CA THR A 242 5.65 -6.28 9.76
C THR A 242 5.15 -7.24 10.84
N THR A 243 4.35 -6.74 11.79
CA THR A 243 3.85 -7.49 12.94
C THR A 243 2.88 -8.57 12.48
N PRO A 244 3.13 -9.87 12.71
CA PRO A 244 2.19 -10.91 12.30
C PRO A 244 0.80 -10.69 12.90
N PRO A 245 -0.28 -10.85 12.13
CA PRO A 245 -1.63 -10.76 12.69
C PRO A 245 -1.97 -12.04 13.47
N ASP A 246 -2.63 -11.87 14.61
CA ASP A 246 -3.22 -12.97 15.38
C ASP A 246 -4.52 -13.46 14.73
N VAL A 247 -5.27 -12.54 14.12
CA VAL A 247 -6.53 -12.82 13.41
C VAL A 247 -6.51 -12.19 12.02
N ALA A 248 -6.69 -13.04 11.02
CA ALA A 248 -6.97 -12.66 9.64
C ALA A 248 -8.28 -13.28 9.18
N GLU A 249 -8.91 -12.70 8.17
CA GLU A 249 -10.10 -13.25 7.53
C GLU A 249 -10.03 -13.10 6.02
N ARG A 250 -10.71 -13.99 5.30
CA ARG A 250 -10.85 -13.86 3.85
C ARG A 250 -11.61 -12.59 3.48
N VAL A 251 -11.13 -11.88 2.47
CA VAL A 251 -11.72 -10.61 2.05
C VAL A 251 -13.19 -10.77 1.67
N CYS A 252 -13.53 -11.78 0.88
CA CYS A 252 -14.89 -12.09 0.44
C CYS A 252 -15.88 -12.46 1.57
N ASP A 253 -15.39 -12.94 2.72
CA ASP A 253 -16.25 -13.36 3.85
C ASP A 253 -16.59 -12.21 4.80
N ALA A 254 -15.80 -11.14 4.75
CA ALA A 254 -15.91 -9.99 5.62
C ALA A 254 -17.23 -9.23 5.36
N PRO A 255 -17.90 -8.73 6.42
CA PRO A 255 -19.09 -7.91 6.25
C PRO A 255 -18.75 -6.49 5.76
N PRO A 256 -19.72 -5.76 5.15
CA PRO A 256 -19.61 -4.32 4.98
C PRO A 256 -19.26 -3.62 6.30
N GLY A 257 -18.45 -2.56 6.22
CA GLY A 257 -17.89 -1.85 7.36
C GLY A 257 -16.57 -2.42 7.87
N ARG A 258 -16.12 -3.58 7.39
CA ARG A 258 -14.87 -4.18 7.87
C ARG A 258 -13.66 -3.28 7.57
N LEU A 259 -12.84 -3.06 8.61
CA LEU A 259 -11.53 -2.44 8.52
C LEU A 259 -10.44 -3.50 8.48
N ARG A 260 -9.50 -3.36 7.56
CA ARG A 260 -8.37 -4.29 7.39
C ARG A 260 -7.07 -3.54 7.20
N PHE A 261 -5.98 -4.21 7.54
CA PHE A 261 -4.63 -3.69 7.28
C PHE A 261 -3.82 -4.69 6.46
N SER A 262 -3.49 -4.31 5.22
CA SER A 262 -2.83 -5.19 4.26
C SER A 262 -1.32 -5.17 4.41
N GLN A 263 -0.82 -5.95 5.37
CA GLN A 263 0.63 -6.05 5.64
C GLN A 263 1.38 -6.83 4.56
N ASN A 264 0.68 -7.56 3.70
CA ASN A 264 1.25 -8.35 2.59
C ASN A 264 1.20 -7.63 1.24
N THR A 265 0.31 -6.64 1.07
CA THR A 265 0.02 -6.02 -0.24
C THR A 265 0.03 -4.50 -0.15
N GLY A 266 1.13 -3.95 0.38
CA GLY A 266 1.44 -2.52 0.30
C GLY A 266 1.07 -1.68 1.51
N GLN A 267 0.90 -2.26 2.70
CA GLN A 267 0.67 -1.51 3.95
C GLN A 267 -0.57 -0.61 3.86
N LYS A 268 -1.68 -1.19 3.37
CA LYS A 268 -2.90 -0.43 3.07
C LYS A 268 -3.88 -0.49 4.21
N PHE A 269 -4.42 0.66 4.60
CA PHE A 269 -5.64 0.74 5.39
C PHE A 269 -6.83 0.59 4.45
N THR A 270 -7.66 -0.43 4.68
CA THR A 270 -8.73 -0.84 3.76
C THR A 270 -10.08 -0.81 4.45
N ILE A 271 -11.10 -0.28 3.78
CA ILE A 271 -12.48 -0.18 4.26
C ILE A 271 -13.39 -0.86 3.24
N GLN A 272 -14.05 -1.94 3.63
CA GLN A 272 -15.02 -2.62 2.79
C GLN A 272 -16.40 -1.97 2.95
N TYR A 273 -17.04 -1.58 1.85
CA TYR A 273 -18.37 -0.96 1.90
C TYR A 273 -19.48 -1.83 1.29
N GLY A 274 -19.12 -2.98 0.70
CA GLY A 274 -20.07 -3.91 0.10
C GLY A 274 -19.48 -5.28 -0.21
N GLU A 275 -19.91 -5.90 -1.31
CA GLU A 275 -19.48 -7.24 -1.75
C GLU A 275 -18.06 -7.23 -2.33
N THR A 276 -17.28 -8.26 -2.00
CA THR A 276 -15.93 -8.45 -2.54
C THR A 276 -15.69 -9.91 -2.93
N HIS A 277 -14.77 -10.14 -3.86
CA HIS A 277 -14.53 -11.48 -4.44
C HIS A 277 -13.13 -12.03 -4.17
N GLU A 278 -12.25 -11.24 -3.58
CA GLU A 278 -10.88 -11.64 -3.29
C GLU A 278 -10.86 -12.68 -2.16
N THR A 279 -10.15 -13.79 -2.35
CA THR A 279 -10.12 -14.92 -1.42
C THR A 279 -8.91 -14.90 -0.49
N ILE A 280 -8.04 -13.87 -0.59
CA ILE A 280 -6.87 -13.73 0.27
C ILE A 280 -7.29 -13.43 1.72
N GLU A 281 -6.48 -13.87 2.66
CA GLU A 281 -6.64 -13.52 4.07
C GLU A 281 -5.88 -12.24 4.41
N VAL A 282 -6.54 -11.35 5.13
CA VAL A 282 -5.98 -10.04 5.52
C VAL A 282 -6.26 -9.79 7.01
N ALA A 283 -5.30 -9.15 7.68
CA ALA A 283 -5.40 -8.79 9.08
C ALA A 283 -6.64 -7.93 9.36
N VAL A 284 -7.39 -8.31 10.39
CA VAL A 284 -8.58 -7.62 10.85
C VAL A 284 -8.19 -6.44 11.74
N LEU A 285 -8.58 -5.23 11.37
CA LEU A 285 -8.24 -4.02 12.14
C LEU A 285 -9.41 -3.52 13.00
N GLY A 286 -10.66 -3.78 12.62
CA GLY A 286 -11.83 -3.23 13.28
C GLY A 286 -13.07 -3.21 12.40
N ALA A 287 -14.07 -2.41 12.74
CA ALA A 287 -15.22 -2.18 11.87
C ALA A 287 -15.83 -0.78 12.06
N VAL A 288 -16.42 -0.26 11.00
CA VAL A 288 -17.34 0.89 11.00
C VAL A 288 -18.60 0.53 11.78
N GLN A 289 -19.17 1.49 12.50
CA GLN A 289 -20.42 1.30 13.23
C GLN A 289 -21.59 1.03 12.27
N ASP A 290 -22.52 0.17 12.70
CA ASP A 290 -23.68 -0.21 11.88
C ASP A 290 -24.52 0.99 11.42
N ALA A 291 -24.62 2.03 12.27
CA ALA A 291 -25.34 3.26 11.96
C ALA A 291 -24.78 4.02 10.76
N ASP A 292 -23.47 3.87 10.48
CA ASP A 292 -22.75 4.61 9.45
C ASP A 292 -22.59 3.83 8.14
N LEU A 293 -23.09 2.59 8.05
CA LEU A 293 -22.98 1.77 6.84
C LEU A 293 -23.69 2.38 5.62
N GLY A 294 -24.71 3.22 5.83
CA GLY A 294 -25.33 3.99 4.77
C GLY A 294 -24.37 5.03 4.18
N THR A 295 -23.81 5.87 5.06
CA THR A 295 -22.80 6.88 4.73
C THR A 295 -21.56 6.26 4.08
N LEU A 296 -21.11 5.10 4.57
CA LEU A 296 -19.95 4.40 4.02
C LEU A 296 -20.16 3.97 2.55
N ARG A 297 -21.36 3.54 2.18
CA ARG A 297 -21.67 3.21 0.77
C ARG A 297 -21.67 4.43 -0.12
N GLU A 298 -22.16 5.56 0.37
CA GLU A 298 -22.11 6.83 -0.33
C GLU A 298 -20.66 7.27 -0.58
N ILE A 299 -19.82 7.22 0.45
CA ILE A 299 -18.37 7.47 0.33
C ILE A 299 -17.75 6.52 -0.71
N GLY A 300 -18.06 5.23 -0.62
CA GLY A 300 -17.60 4.19 -1.56
C GLY A 300 -17.88 4.52 -3.02
N ALA A 301 -19.11 4.96 -3.32
CA ALA A 301 -19.52 5.35 -4.67
C ALA A 301 -18.77 6.60 -5.17
N GLN A 302 -18.58 7.60 -4.30
CA GLN A 302 -17.87 8.83 -4.66
C GLN A 302 -16.37 8.59 -4.87
N VAL A 303 -15.73 7.81 -4.01
CA VAL A 303 -14.32 7.41 -4.17
C VAL A 303 -14.12 6.57 -5.43
N ARG A 304 -15.06 5.68 -5.77
CA ARG A 304 -15.04 4.95 -7.05
C ARG A 304 -15.05 5.93 -8.23
N HIS A 305 -16.00 6.86 -8.25
CA HIS A 305 -16.11 7.84 -9.34
C HIS A 305 -14.86 8.70 -9.47
N ALA A 306 -14.28 9.13 -8.35
CA ALA A 306 -13.05 9.90 -8.32
C ALA A 306 -11.86 9.08 -8.86
N THR A 307 -11.70 7.84 -8.39
CA THR A 307 -10.60 6.95 -8.80
C THR A 307 -10.69 6.59 -10.29
N THR A 308 -11.89 6.32 -10.80
CA THR A 308 -12.04 5.82 -12.18
C THR A 308 -12.20 6.93 -13.21
N VAL A 309 -12.96 7.99 -12.90
CA VAL A 309 -13.37 9.01 -13.88
C VAL A 309 -12.67 10.35 -13.65
N THR A 310 -12.94 11.03 -12.54
CA THR A 310 -12.56 12.46 -12.42
C THR A 310 -11.09 12.65 -12.09
N LYS A 311 -10.47 11.67 -11.43
CA LYS A 311 -9.11 11.73 -10.88
C LYS A 311 -8.91 12.86 -9.86
N ASP A 312 -10.00 13.28 -9.24
CA ASP A 312 -9.96 14.17 -8.08
C ASP A 312 -9.48 13.39 -6.86
N LEU A 313 -8.58 13.98 -6.09
CA LEU A 313 -8.12 13.38 -4.84
C LEU A 313 -9.22 13.49 -3.79
N VAL A 314 -9.61 12.35 -3.20
CA VAL A 314 -10.44 12.31 -2.01
C VAL A 314 -9.54 12.07 -0.81
N TRP A 315 -9.38 13.07 0.05
CA TRP A 315 -8.57 12.95 1.26
C TRP A 315 -9.37 12.29 2.38
N MET A 316 -8.73 11.32 3.03
CA MET A 316 -9.19 10.64 4.23
C MET A 316 -8.33 11.07 5.41
N GLU A 317 -8.97 11.50 6.48
CA GLU A 317 -8.36 11.84 7.76
C GLU A 317 -8.82 10.83 8.81
N VAL A 318 -7.86 10.24 9.53
CA VAL A 318 -8.14 9.26 10.57
C VAL A 318 -7.57 9.76 11.88
N SER A 319 -8.40 9.82 12.92
CA SER A 319 -8.04 10.26 14.26
C SER A 319 -8.67 9.38 15.32
N GLU A 320 -8.17 9.46 16.56
CA GLU A 320 -8.92 8.95 17.70
C GLU A 320 -10.25 9.72 17.83
N ALA A 321 -11.31 9.03 18.24
CA ALA A 321 -12.64 9.61 18.47
C ALA A 321 -12.79 10.14 19.90
#